data_AF-A0A6I6K0S8-F1
#
_entry.id   AF-A0A6I6K0S8-F1
#
_cell.length_a   1.000
_cell.length_b   1.000
_cell.length_c   1.000
_cell.angle_alpha   90.00
_cell.angle_beta   90.00
_cell.angle_gamma   90.00
#
_symmetry.space_group_name_H-M   'P 1'
#
loop_
_entity.id
_entity.type
_entity.pdbx_description
1 polymer ?
#
loop_
_entity_poly.entity_id
_entity_poly.type
_entity_poly.pdbx_seq_one_letter_code
_entity_poly.pdbx_strand_id
1 'polypeptide(L)'
;MKRTGTLFFVFILIVFFSFGQKKPNILWITIEDSSPQFFGCYGNKDASTPEIDKLAEEGIRFTNAFSTGTVCSPSRSTIITGVRTFKMGTGNHRSNYTIPEYIHGFPYYLQKQGYYVTNNAKTDYNVGNVKAFTEEAWNESSNRAGWWDRKPGQPFFAVFNYNDSHQSRTMTNTYQWYRENVWEQLPPEDRIGDNEFDMPPFYLDSPEMRKQFARVYNSIKLTDNKIGDLLERLEKDNLRDSTIIFFYADHGEGMPRGKTNGINYGYRVPFVIWFPEMYKELSPWGTQVVSDELIDFEDLAPTLINLAGGEIPDYLEGRILIGKNRSKPVDHLILSADRSDNGIDMVRSITDGRFVYSRNYLPFMPEARYIRYMEIGEIKQQMRNDLKAGLLNPLQKSLFEDRPAEFLFDIENDIWETKNLVNDPRYTSVLEEMRELLDEEVIKGRDVMFLPEYEIEKISEEKNAYEFRLNDEGYPISEIYNAASLSGKRDQKTAKQQVKLLNSSNKIVRYWAITGLCSQDPETLEKYRNKIIKAMDDTYLPVAINAAAIAYKEFDLKEAEEKLKDFCKNDNMNLALSAINHLLYADDKHPFVSTIKQVHEMPERNYNVKAACMDFLGSLGLVPNNPDYRE
;
A
#
# COMPACT_ATOMS: atom_id res chain seq x y z
N MET A 1 -59.19 66.71 33.71
CA MET A 1 -58.84 65.40 33.13
C MET A 1 -58.10 65.59 31.81
N LYS A 2 -56.77 65.46 31.80
CA LYS A 2 -55.97 65.13 30.60
C LYS A 2 -54.87 64.19 31.08
N ARG A 3 -54.97 62.91 30.70
CA ARG A 3 -53.99 61.86 31.03
C ARG A 3 -52.87 61.91 30.00
N THR A 4 -51.65 62.17 30.45
CA THR A 4 -50.41 61.95 29.70
C THR A 4 -50.04 60.46 29.85
N GLY A 5 -50.04 59.73 28.74
CA GLY A 5 -49.53 58.36 28.67
C GLY A 5 -48.15 58.37 28.01
N THR A 6 -47.12 58.11 28.78
CA THR A 6 -45.75 57.91 28.28
C THR A 6 -45.58 56.44 27.92
N LEU A 7 -45.33 56.15 26.64
CA LEU A 7 -45.08 54.80 26.13
C LEU A 7 -43.59 54.46 26.31
N PHE A 8 -43.28 53.46 27.13
CA PHE A 8 -41.91 52.93 27.28
C PHE A 8 -41.71 51.82 26.22
N PHE A 9 -40.81 52.04 25.26
CA PHE A 9 -40.35 51.00 24.34
C PHE A 9 -39.25 50.19 25.03
N VAL A 10 -39.54 48.93 25.36
CA VAL A 10 -38.54 47.96 25.85
C VAL A 10 -37.85 47.33 24.65
N PHE A 11 -36.58 47.65 24.44
CA PHE A 11 -35.71 46.94 23.50
C PHE A 11 -35.32 45.60 24.12
N ILE A 12 -35.92 44.50 23.64
CA ILE A 12 -35.50 43.14 23.99
C ILE A 12 -34.28 42.82 23.11
N LEU A 13 -33.09 42.83 23.72
CA LEU A 13 -31.90 42.22 23.12
C LEU A 13 -32.11 40.70 23.09
N ILE A 14 -32.38 40.14 21.92
CA ILE A 14 -32.32 38.70 21.68
C ILE A 14 -30.84 38.35 21.56
N VAL A 15 -30.25 37.88 22.66
CA VAL A 15 -28.95 37.23 22.64
C VAL A 15 -29.15 35.86 22.01
N PHE A 16 -28.81 35.73 20.72
CA PHE A 16 -28.64 34.43 20.10
C PHE A 16 -27.43 33.76 20.74
N PHE A 17 -27.65 32.87 21.70
CA PHE A 17 -26.65 31.87 22.05
C PHE A 17 -26.46 31.00 20.81
N SER A 18 -25.38 31.20 20.07
CA SER A 18 -24.91 30.23 19.09
C SER A 18 -24.54 28.97 19.87
N PHE A 19 -25.46 28.01 19.93
CA PHE A 19 -25.13 26.67 20.36
C PHE A 19 -24.18 26.12 19.30
N GLY A 20 -22.87 26.20 19.58
CA GLY A 20 -21.85 25.58 18.74
C GLY A 20 -22.22 24.12 18.46
N GLN A 21 -22.07 23.69 17.22
CA GLN A 21 -22.37 22.31 16.83
C GLN A 21 -21.55 21.38 17.75
N LYS A 22 -22.22 20.49 18.49
CA LYS A 22 -21.54 19.68 19.52
C LYS A 22 -20.60 18.63 18.91
N LYS A 23 -20.85 18.22 17.66
CA LYS A 23 -20.10 17.22 16.91
C LYS A 23 -19.50 17.88 15.66
N PRO A 24 -18.17 17.86 15.45
CA PRO A 24 -17.56 18.49 14.29
C PRO A 24 -17.99 17.81 12.99
N ASN A 25 -18.06 18.59 11.91
CA ASN A 25 -17.95 18.00 10.58
C ASN A 25 -16.52 17.53 10.35
N ILE A 26 -16.35 16.50 9.55
CA ILE A 26 -15.04 15.91 9.25
C ILE A 26 -14.91 15.83 7.73
N LEU A 27 -13.87 16.44 7.18
CA LEU A 27 -13.53 16.37 5.77
C LEU A 27 -12.20 15.64 5.62
N TRP A 28 -12.18 14.55 4.88
CA TRP A 28 -10.96 13.89 4.43
C TRP A 28 -10.71 14.25 2.98
N ILE A 29 -9.55 14.82 2.73
CA ILE A 29 -9.00 15.10 1.42
C ILE A 29 -7.89 14.08 1.19
N THR A 30 -8.20 13.07 0.39
CA THR A 30 -7.26 11.99 0.09
C THR A 30 -6.73 12.16 -1.32
N ILE A 31 -5.43 12.02 -1.49
CA ILE A 31 -4.79 11.96 -2.81
C ILE A 31 -4.21 10.56 -3.03
N GLU A 32 -3.86 10.25 -4.27
CA GLU A 32 -3.31 8.95 -4.63
C GLU A 32 -1.79 8.98 -4.70
N ASP A 33 -1.13 7.89 -4.30
CA ASP A 33 0.21 7.54 -4.78
C ASP A 33 1.30 8.62 -4.54
N SER A 34 1.40 9.22 -3.35
CA SER A 34 2.28 10.39 -3.14
C SER A 34 3.08 10.31 -1.84
N SER A 35 4.37 10.66 -1.91
CA SER A 35 5.24 10.76 -0.73
C SER A 35 5.52 12.21 -0.31
N PRO A 36 5.86 12.47 0.97
CA PRO A 36 6.08 13.82 1.48
C PRO A 36 7.11 14.65 0.72
N GLN A 37 8.12 14.01 0.12
CA GLN A 37 9.22 14.70 -0.54
C GLN A 37 8.77 15.49 -1.78
N PHE A 38 7.52 15.36 -2.24
CA PHE A 38 6.98 16.08 -3.41
C PHE A 38 6.06 17.25 -3.05
N PHE A 39 6.10 17.75 -1.81
CA PHE A 39 5.26 18.84 -1.32
C PHE A 39 6.09 19.98 -0.73
N GLY A 40 5.66 21.23 -0.94
CA GLY A 40 6.36 22.44 -0.49
C GLY A 40 6.51 22.49 1.03
N CYS A 41 5.43 22.20 1.75
CA CYS A 41 5.39 22.15 3.21
C CYS A 41 6.31 21.08 3.84
N TYR A 42 6.84 20.15 3.06
CA TYR A 42 7.84 19.17 3.51
C TYR A 42 9.27 19.55 3.10
N GLY A 43 9.48 20.75 2.56
CA GLY A 43 10.78 21.34 2.29
C GLY A 43 11.25 21.21 0.83
N ASN A 44 10.43 20.65 -0.07
CA ASN A 44 10.75 20.60 -1.49
C ASN A 44 10.46 21.96 -2.14
N LYS A 45 11.52 22.64 -2.59
CA LYS A 45 11.42 23.99 -3.18
C LYS A 45 10.94 23.98 -4.63
N ASP A 46 11.01 22.83 -5.29
CA ASP A 46 10.59 22.65 -6.68
C ASP A 46 9.10 22.32 -6.76
N ALA A 47 8.48 21.89 -5.65
CA ALA A 47 7.06 21.61 -5.56
C ALA A 47 6.24 22.90 -5.43
N SER A 48 5.15 22.99 -6.18
CA SER A 48 4.14 24.05 -6.05
C SER A 48 2.84 23.44 -5.52
N THR A 49 2.57 23.63 -4.23
CA THR A 49 1.37 23.11 -3.55
C THR A 49 0.76 24.13 -2.59
N PRO A 50 0.46 25.37 -3.03
CA PRO A 50 0.07 26.47 -2.14
C PRO A 50 -1.13 26.19 -1.24
N GLU A 51 -2.14 25.44 -1.72
CA GLU A 51 -3.34 25.16 -0.92
C GLU A 51 -3.05 24.14 0.20
N ILE A 52 -2.33 23.08 -0.14
CA ILE A 52 -1.86 22.09 0.84
C ILE A 52 -0.86 22.71 1.82
N ASP A 53 0.04 23.56 1.32
CA ASP A 53 1.08 24.21 2.13
C ASP A 53 0.45 25.14 3.16
N LYS A 54 -0.56 25.91 2.75
CA LYS A 54 -1.34 26.76 3.66
C LYS A 54 -2.10 25.94 4.70
N LEU A 55 -2.71 24.82 4.30
CA LEU A 55 -3.38 23.92 5.25
C LEU A 55 -2.40 23.37 6.29
N ALA A 56 -1.18 23.04 5.87
CA ALA A 56 -0.11 22.56 6.74
C ALA A 56 0.45 23.65 7.66
N GLU A 57 0.61 24.88 7.16
CA GLU A 57 1.07 26.05 7.93
C GLU A 57 0.07 26.40 9.05
N GLU A 58 -1.22 26.42 8.74
CA GLU A 58 -2.27 26.74 9.70
C GLU A 58 -2.63 25.55 10.64
N GLY A 59 -2.30 24.33 10.22
CA GLY A 59 -2.68 23.08 10.87
C GLY A 59 -1.55 22.39 11.64
N ILE A 60 -1.61 21.06 11.66
CA ILE A 60 -0.58 20.18 12.20
C ILE A 60 -0.05 19.35 11.04
N ARG A 61 1.24 19.50 10.73
CA ARG A 61 1.93 18.70 9.72
C ARG A 61 2.70 17.58 10.41
N PHE A 62 2.48 16.34 9.99
CA PHE A 62 3.14 15.18 10.56
C PHE A 62 4.33 14.76 9.71
N THR A 63 5.51 14.65 10.32
CA THR A 63 6.67 14.11 9.59
C THR A 63 6.63 12.59 9.50
N ASN A 64 5.96 11.91 10.43
CA ASN A 64 6.02 10.46 10.61
C ASN A 64 4.63 9.80 10.47
N ALA A 65 4.00 10.00 9.32
CA ALA A 65 2.75 9.33 8.95
C ALA A 65 3.00 8.24 7.89
N PHE A 66 2.47 7.05 8.14
CA PHE A 66 2.71 5.87 7.33
C PHE A 66 1.41 5.18 6.94
N SER A 67 1.32 4.78 5.68
CA SER A 67 0.32 3.82 5.23
C SER A 67 0.66 2.42 5.73
N THR A 68 -0.34 1.63 6.07
CA THR A 68 -0.16 0.24 6.50
C THR A 68 0.12 -0.72 5.34
N GLY A 69 -0.01 -0.25 4.10
CA GLY A 69 0.25 -0.99 2.86
C GLY A 69 0.86 -0.13 1.77
N THR A 70 1.54 -0.74 0.81
CA THR A 70 2.26 -0.04 -0.27
C THR A 70 1.46 0.06 -1.57
N VAL A 71 0.16 -0.21 -1.51
CA VAL A 71 -0.78 -0.20 -2.64
C VAL A 71 -2.15 0.26 -2.15
N CYS A 72 -2.95 0.85 -3.02
CA CYS A 72 -4.24 1.44 -2.70
C CYS A 72 -5.18 0.45 -2.00
N SER A 73 -5.39 -0.76 -2.54
CA SER A 73 -6.42 -1.64 -1.98
C SER A 73 -6.10 -2.19 -0.59
N PRO A 74 -4.87 -2.65 -0.27
CA PRO A 74 -4.53 -3.04 1.09
C PRO A 74 -4.61 -1.87 2.08
N SER A 75 -4.07 -0.70 1.71
CA SER A 75 -4.12 0.51 2.54
C SER A 75 -5.57 0.92 2.85
N ARG A 76 -6.39 1.09 1.80
CA ARG A 76 -7.79 1.51 1.92
C ARG A 76 -8.64 0.49 2.68
N SER A 77 -8.26 -0.79 2.63
CA SER A 77 -8.90 -1.83 3.45
C SER A 77 -8.62 -1.65 4.94
N THR A 78 -7.39 -1.31 5.33
CA THR A 78 -7.11 -0.95 6.72
C THR A 78 -7.80 0.36 7.11
N ILE A 79 -7.82 1.39 6.26
CA ILE A 79 -8.53 2.63 6.54
C ILE A 79 -10.02 2.37 6.81
N ILE A 80 -10.69 1.60 5.94
CA ILE A 80 -12.15 1.41 6.05
C ILE A 80 -12.53 0.46 7.17
N THR A 81 -11.75 -0.59 7.43
CA THR A 81 -12.08 -1.60 8.46
C THR A 81 -11.46 -1.30 9.82
N GLY A 82 -10.40 -0.50 9.87
CA GLY A 82 -9.54 -0.32 11.04
C GLY A 82 -8.73 -1.56 11.42
N VAL A 83 -8.60 -2.55 10.52
CA VAL A 83 -7.88 -3.80 10.77
C VAL A 83 -6.72 -3.94 9.79
N ARG A 84 -5.52 -4.28 10.31
CA ARG A 84 -4.35 -4.58 9.46
C ARG A 84 -4.64 -5.76 8.52
N THR A 85 -4.25 -5.59 7.27
CA THR A 85 -4.48 -6.58 6.21
C THR A 85 -3.83 -7.93 6.49
N PHE A 86 -2.67 -7.93 7.15
CA PHE A 86 -1.98 -9.16 7.53
C PHE A 86 -2.67 -9.94 8.67
N LYS A 87 -3.58 -9.29 9.42
CA LYS A 87 -4.48 -9.95 10.37
C LYS A 87 -5.77 -10.41 9.68
N MET A 88 -6.25 -9.63 8.72
CA MET A 88 -7.48 -9.92 7.99
C MET A 88 -7.32 -11.02 6.93
N GLY A 89 -6.13 -11.17 6.35
CA GLY A 89 -5.89 -12.02 5.18
C GLY A 89 -6.18 -11.32 3.85
N THR A 90 -6.16 -9.99 3.83
CA THR A 90 -6.58 -9.15 2.68
C THR A 90 -5.44 -8.28 2.15
N GLY A 91 -4.19 -8.71 2.38
CA GLY A 91 -2.99 -7.94 2.00
C GLY A 91 -2.69 -7.94 0.50
N ASN A 92 -3.17 -8.94 -0.24
CA ASN A 92 -2.91 -9.03 -1.68
C ASN A 92 -3.80 -8.06 -2.46
N HIS A 93 -3.22 -7.30 -3.39
CA HIS A 93 -3.96 -6.28 -4.14
C HIS A 93 -5.16 -6.88 -4.89
N ARG A 94 -6.32 -6.25 -4.69
CA ARG A 94 -7.64 -6.66 -5.20
C ARG A 94 -8.04 -8.10 -4.84
N SER A 95 -7.63 -8.59 -3.67
CA SER A 95 -8.19 -9.81 -3.10
C SER A 95 -9.66 -9.59 -2.69
N ASN A 96 -10.51 -10.60 -2.83
CA ASN A 96 -11.93 -10.51 -2.56
C ASN A 96 -12.39 -11.59 -1.56
N TYR A 97 -11.55 -11.90 -0.58
CA TYR A 97 -11.84 -12.91 0.44
C TYR A 97 -12.91 -12.42 1.42
N THR A 98 -13.72 -13.35 1.92
CA THR A 98 -14.72 -13.06 2.96
C THR A 98 -14.04 -12.59 4.25
N ILE A 99 -14.69 -11.67 4.94
CA ILE A 99 -14.28 -11.16 6.26
C ILE A 99 -15.39 -11.47 7.29
N PRO A 100 -15.10 -11.45 8.60
CA PRO A 100 -16.12 -11.68 9.62
C PRO A 100 -17.29 -10.68 9.53
N GLU A 101 -18.53 -11.16 9.67
CA GLU A 101 -19.75 -10.35 9.48
C GLU A 101 -19.90 -9.20 10.51
N TYR A 102 -19.24 -9.30 11.66
CA TYR A 102 -19.25 -8.26 12.69
C TYR A 102 -18.25 -7.12 12.44
N ILE A 103 -17.40 -7.24 11.41
CA ILE A 103 -16.46 -6.19 11.03
C ILE A 103 -17.12 -5.31 9.97
N HIS A 104 -17.51 -4.11 10.39
CA HIS A 104 -18.14 -3.12 9.52
C HIS A 104 -17.11 -2.06 9.08
N GLY A 105 -17.37 -1.43 7.94
CA GLY A 105 -16.65 -0.22 7.58
C GLY A 105 -16.91 0.88 8.61
N PHE A 106 -15.88 1.54 9.12
CA PHE A 106 -16.01 2.47 10.24
C PHE A 106 -17.08 3.58 10.09
N PRO A 107 -17.40 4.09 8.86
CA PRO A 107 -18.44 5.10 8.72
C PRO A 107 -19.85 4.58 9.08
N TYR A 108 -20.06 3.25 9.10
CA TYR A 108 -21.24 2.62 9.70
C TYR A 108 -21.49 3.13 11.14
N TYR A 109 -20.44 3.17 11.97
CA TYR A 109 -20.55 3.63 13.36
C TYR A 109 -20.83 5.13 13.44
N LEU A 110 -20.30 5.94 12.52
CA LEU A 110 -20.59 7.37 12.45
C LEU A 110 -22.06 7.62 12.07
N GLN A 111 -22.63 6.82 11.16
CA GLN A 111 -24.06 6.88 10.84
C GLN A 111 -24.94 6.61 12.06
N LYS A 112 -24.59 5.62 12.90
CA LYS A 112 -25.29 5.36 14.17
C LYS A 112 -25.22 6.54 15.14
N GLN A 113 -24.20 7.37 15.01
CA GLN A 113 -24.01 8.62 15.76
C GLN A 113 -24.69 9.85 15.11
N GLY A 114 -25.45 9.65 14.03
CA GLY A 114 -26.23 10.67 13.35
C GLY A 114 -25.49 11.43 12.24
N TYR A 115 -24.28 11.02 11.89
CA TYR A 115 -23.55 11.63 10.77
C TYR A 115 -24.16 11.27 9.43
N TYR A 116 -24.11 12.22 8.49
CA TYR A 116 -24.23 11.93 7.07
C TYR A 116 -22.84 11.61 6.50
N VAL A 117 -22.63 10.41 5.97
CA VAL A 117 -21.30 9.92 5.58
C VAL A 117 -21.21 9.63 4.08
N THR A 118 -20.17 10.16 3.42
CA THR A 118 -20.03 10.08 1.96
C THR A 118 -18.60 9.84 1.49
N ASN A 119 -18.45 9.14 0.37
CA ASN A 119 -17.15 8.85 -0.25
C ASN A 119 -17.12 9.21 -1.75
N ASN A 120 -16.21 10.09 -2.16
CA ASN A 120 -16.13 10.63 -3.52
C ASN A 120 -14.73 10.55 -4.13
N ALA A 121 -14.46 9.74 -5.12
CA ALA A 121 -15.02 8.40 -5.29
C ALA A 121 -13.94 7.42 -4.86
N LYS A 122 -13.91 6.19 -5.39
CA LYS A 122 -12.91 5.15 -5.10
C LYS A 122 -13.04 4.53 -3.70
N THR A 123 -13.03 3.21 -3.70
CA THR A 123 -13.12 2.37 -2.50
C THR A 123 -11.90 1.49 -2.43
N ASP A 124 -11.70 0.62 -3.44
CA ASP A 124 -10.64 -0.38 -3.50
C ASP A 124 -10.56 -1.21 -2.20
N TYR A 125 -11.71 -1.61 -1.64
CA TYR A 125 -11.73 -2.43 -0.44
C TYR A 125 -11.53 -3.91 -0.80
N ASN A 126 -10.49 -4.53 -0.26
CA ASN A 126 -10.19 -5.96 -0.37
C ASN A 126 -11.11 -6.76 0.56
N VAL A 127 -12.41 -6.72 0.33
CA VAL A 127 -13.41 -7.41 1.13
C VAL A 127 -14.39 -8.15 0.23
N GLY A 128 -14.73 -9.38 0.61
CA GLY A 128 -15.76 -10.17 -0.03
C GLY A 128 -17.08 -9.42 -0.09
N ASN A 129 -17.77 -9.49 -1.24
CA ASN A 129 -19.00 -8.74 -1.50
C ASN A 129 -18.86 -7.23 -1.25
N VAL A 130 -17.81 -6.63 -1.82
CA VAL A 130 -17.48 -5.21 -1.70
C VAL A 130 -18.64 -4.25 -1.97
N LYS A 131 -19.59 -4.63 -2.85
CA LYS A 131 -20.77 -3.83 -3.14
C LYS A 131 -21.65 -3.67 -1.90
N ALA A 132 -22.06 -4.78 -1.27
CA ALA A 132 -22.89 -4.74 -0.08
C ALA A 132 -22.17 -4.05 1.09
N PHE A 133 -20.86 -4.32 1.25
CA PHE A 133 -20.04 -3.66 2.26
C PHE A 133 -20.00 -2.14 2.07
N THR A 134 -19.88 -1.67 0.82
CA THR A 134 -19.88 -0.24 0.50
C THR A 134 -21.25 0.41 0.74
N GLU A 135 -22.33 -0.27 0.36
CA GLU A 135 -23.71 0.20 0.58
C GLU A 135 -24.06 0.28 2.07
N GLU A 136 -23.52 -0.62 2.90
CA GLU A 136 -23.67 -0.54 4.36
C GLU A 136 -22.86 0.62 4.96
N ALA A 137 -21.59 0.75 4.55
CA ALA A 137 -20.67 1.71 5.14
C ALA A 137 -21.05 3.17 4.85
N TRP A 138 -21.62 3.47 3.68
CA TRP A 138 -21.80 4.84 3.20
C TRP A 138 -23.27 5.22 2.93
N ASN A 139 -23.66 6.46 3.25
CA ASN A 139 -24.94 6.99 2.76
C ASN A 139 -24.89 7.22 1.24
N GLU A 140 -23.74 7.66 0.74
CA GLU A 140 -23.46 7.76 -0.69
C GLU A 140 -21.98 7.48 -0.98
N SER A 141 -21.70 6.65 -1.99
CA SER A 141 -20.35 6.45 -2.52
C SER A 141 -20.39 6.56 -4.04
N SER A 142 -20.04 7.73 -4.57
CA SER A 142 -20.12 8.06 -5.99
C SER A 142 -19.18 9.21 -6.35
N ASN A 143 -18.90 9.43 -7.64
CA ASN A 143 -18.16 10.62 -8.10
C ASN A 143 -18.93 11.93 -7.94
N ARG A 144 -20.15 11.86 -7.43
CA ARG A 144 -21.00 12.98 -7.06
C ARG A 144 -21.49 12.80 -5.63
N ALA A 145 -20.66 12.24 -4.74
CA ALA A 145 -20.96 12.10 -3.30
C ALA A 145 -20.25 13.17 -2.45
N GLY A 146 -20.87 13.61 -1.35
CA GLY A 146 -20.38 14.73 -0.53
C GLY A 146 -21.49 15.30 0.34
N TRP A 147 -21.23 16.37 1.08
CA TRP A 147 -22.10 16.78 2.21
C TRP A 147 -23.46 17.42 1.85
N TRP A 148 -23.81 17.56 0.58
CA TRP A 148 -24.96 18.37 0.12
C TRP A 148 -26.34 17.83 0.51
N ASP A 149 -26.53 16.50 0.58
CA ASP A 149 -27.84 15.90 0.87
C ASP A 149 -28.09 15.66 2.37
N ARG A 150 -27.22 16.20 3.23
CA ARG A 150 -27.40 16.14 4.70
C ARG A 150 -28.58 17.01 5.15
N LYS A 151 -29.20 16.66 6.27
CA LYS A 151 -30.24 17.49 6.90
C LYS A 151 -29.64 18.79 7.49
N PRO A 152 -30.40 19.89 7.58
CA PRO A 152 -29.92 21.11 8.25
C PRO A 152 -29.42 20.82 9.68
N GLY A 153 -28.20 21.26 9.98
CA GLY A 153 -27.56 21.05 11.29
C GLY A 153 -27.03 19.62 11.53
N GLN A 154 -27.20 18.69 10.59
CA GLN A 154 -26.64 17.34 10.70
C GLN A 154 -25.11 17.38 10.48
N PRO A 155 -24.30 16.77 11.36
CA PRO A 155 -22.87 16.64 11.14
C PRO A 155 -22.58 15.74 9.93
N PHE A 156 -21.51 15.99 9.20
CA PHE A 156 -21.08 15.14 8.09
C PHE A 156 -19.67 14.60 8.27
N PHE A 157 -19.43 13.45 7.63
CA PHE A 157 -18.10 12.93 7.35
C PHE A 157 -18.00 12.68 5.84
N ALA A 158 -17.14 13.44 5.15
CA ALA A 158 -17.01 13.34 3.71
C ALA A 158 -15.56 13.06 3.32
N VAL A 159 -15.36 12.09 2.44
CA VAL A 159 -14.07 11.78 1.82
C VAL A 159 -14.08 12.24 0.37
N PHE A 160 -13.09 13.03 -0.02
CA PHE A 160 -12.81 13.41 -1.40
C PHE A 160 -11.45 12.84 -1.80
N ASN A 161 -11.45 11.87 -2.70
CA ASN A 161 -10.32 11.15 -3.25
C ASN A 161 -9.96 11.73 -4.63
N TYR A 162 -8.82 12.39 -4.73
CA TYR A 162 -8.29 12.93 -5.96
C TYR A 162 -7.36 11.94 -6.66
N ASN A 163 -7.79 11.47 -7.83
CA ASN A 163 -7.02 10.52 -8.63
C ASN A 163 -5.97 11.18 -9.54
N ASP A 164 -5.72 12.47 -9.38
CA ASP A 164 -4.91 13.28 -10.29
C ASP A 164 -3.40 12.99 -10.17
N SER A 165 -2.94 12.55 -9.00
CA SER A 165 -1.58 12.07 -8.70
C SER A 165 -1.37 10.55 -8.87
N HIS A 166 -2.43 9.79 -9.18
CA HIS A 166 -2.34 8.33 -9.29
C HIS A 166 -1.36 7.88 -10.40
N GLN A 167 -0.72 6.72 -10.22
CA GLN A 167 0.23 6.11 -11.18
C GLN A 167 -0.31 5.98 -12.61
N SER A 168 -1.64 5.90 -12.76
CA SER A 168 -2.28 5.93 -14.09
C SER A 168 -1.90 7.19 -14.88
N ARG A 169 -1.75 8.32 -14.20
CA ARG A 169 -1.52 9.64 -14.78
C ARG A 169 -0.06 10.04 -14.74
N THR A 170 0.66 9.65 -13.70
CA THR A 170 2.08 9.96 -13.54
C THR A 170 2.99 9.03 -14.33
N MET A 171 2.55 7.80 -14.67
CA MET A 171 3.38 6.86 -15.46
C MET A 171 2.65 6.01 -16.52
N THR A 172 1.52 5.40 -16.21
CA THR A 172 0.97 4.29 -17.01
C THR A 172 0.26 4.73 -18.30
N ASN A 173 -0.52 5.80 -18.25
CA ASN A 173 -1.13 6.37 -19.46
C ASN A 173 -0.03 6.98 -20.34
N THR A 174 -0.28 7.02 -21.65
CA THR A 174 0.68 7.55 -22.64
C THR A 174 1.04 9.00 -22.34
N TYR A 175 2.19 9.44 -22.82
CA TYR A 175 2.57 10.84 -22.68
C TYR A 175 1.56 11.79 -23.31
N GLN A 176 0.95 11.41 -24.44
CA GLN A 176 -0.10 12.21 -25.08
C GLN A 176 -1.32 12.38 -24.15
N TRP A 177 -1.75 11.31 -23.50
CA TRP A 177 -2.84 11.39 -22.53
C TRP A 177 -2.49 12.35 -21.38
N TYR A 178 -1.26 12.25 -20.85
CA TYR A 178 -0.78 13.16 -19.80
C TYR A 178 -0.82 14.62 -20.25
N ARG A 179 -0.40 14.89 -21.48
CA ARG A 179 -0.41 16.25 -22.04
C ARG A 179 -1.81 16.86 -22.04
N GLU A 180 -2.79 16.14 -22.56
CA GLU A 180 -4.17 16.61 -22.67
C GLU A 180 -4.89 16.72 -21.31
N ASN A 181 -4.65 15.75 -20.42
CA ASN A 181 -5.46 15.56 -19.20
C ASN A 181 -4.80 16.11 -17.92
N VAL A 182 -3.53 16.49 -17.97
CA VAL A 182 -2.80 17.08 -16.84
C VAL A 182 -2.14 18.38 -17.24
N TRP A 183 -1.17 18.34 -18.15
CA TRP A 183 -0.34 19.50 -18.50
C TRP A 183 -1.15 20.68 -19.06
N GLU A 184 -2.05 20.42 -20.00
CA GLU A 184 -2.88 21.44 -20.63
C GLU A 184 -3.99 21.97 -19.72
N GLN A 185 -4.30 21.25 -18.64
CA GLN A 185 -5.24 21.68 -17.61
C GLN A 185 -4.61 22.66 -16.61
N LEU A 186 -3.28 22.78 -16.61
CA LEU A 186 -2.54 23.74 -15.79
C LEU A 186 -2.29 25.05 -16.54
N PRO A 187 -2.46 26.21 -15.89
CA PRO A 187 -1.92 27.48 -16.37
C PRO A 187 -0.40 27.39 -16.63
N PRO A 188 0.16 28.12 -17.61
CA PRO A 188 1.60 28.10 -17.89
C PRO A 188 2.50 28.33 -16.67
N GLU A 189 2.10 29.20 -15.75
CA GLU A 189 2.81 29.55 -14.52
C GLU A 189 2.79 28.47 -13.43
N ASP A 190 1.87 27.51 -13.53
CA ASP A 190 1.73 26.38 -12.60
C ASP A 190 2.51 25.14 -13.08
N ARG A 191 3.06 25.17 -14.28
CA ARG A 191 3.75 24.02 -14.88
C ARG A 191 5.22 24.00 -14.48
N ILE A 192 5.70 22.82 -14.13
CA ILE A 192 7.14 22.58 -13.97
C ILE A 192 7.73 21.98 -15.24
N GLY A 193 8.84 22.53 -15.72
CA GLY A 193 9.59 22.00 -16.86
C GLY A 193 10.42 20.77 -16.51
N ASP A 194 10.79 19.99 -17.53
CA ASP A 194 11.51 18.71 -17.38
C ASP A 194 12.88 18.85 -16.67
N ASN A 195 13.46 20.06 -16.60
CA ASN A 195 14.78 20.32 -16.00
C ASN A 195 14.72 21.20 -14.74
N GLU A 196 13.54 21.38 -14.15
CA GLU A 196 13.33 22.32 -13.03
C GLU A 196 13.21 21.63 -11.67
N PHE A 197 13.65 20.38 -11.58
CA PHE A 197 13.64 19.59 -10.35
C PHE A 197 14.84 18.66 -10.27
N ASP A 198 15.17 18.26 -9.03
CA ASP A 198 16.16 17.24 -8.75
C ASP A 198 15.60 15.83 -8.96
N MET A 199 16.35 14.99 -9.68
CA MET A 199 15.98 13.60 -9.94
C MET A 199 16.30 12.70 -8.74
N PRO A 200 15.40 11.78 -8.35
CA PRO A 200 15.75 10.73 -7.39
C PRO A 200 16.94 9.90 -7.90
N PRO A 201 17.93 9.59 -7.05
CA PRO A 201 19.22 9.02 -7.47
C PRO A 201 19.14 7.60 -8.04
N PHE A 202 18.03 6.90 -7.79
CA PHE A 202 17.76 5.55 -8.30
C PHE A 202 17.14 5.54 -9.71
N TYR A 203 16.92 6.71 -10.30
CA TYR A 203 16.63 6.86 -11.73
C TYR A 203 17.85 7.37 -12.49
N LEU A 204 18.00 6.96 -13.75
CA LEU A 204 18.99 7.55 -14.64
C LEU A 204 18.56 8.99 -14.96
N ASP A 205 19.42 9.95 -14.66
CA ASP A 205 19.19 11.35 -14.99
C ASP A 205 19.43 11.61 -16.49
N SER A 206 18.40 11.35 -17.30
CA SER A 206 18.37 11.58 -18.74
C SER A 206 17.19 12.46 -19.15
N PRO A 207 17.23 13.13 -20.32
CA PRO A 207 16.08 13.87 -20.84
C PRO A 207 14.81 13.02 -20.92
N GLU A 208 14.93 11.76 -21.35
CA GLU A 208 13.81 10.83 -21.47
C GLU A 208 13.19 10.50 -20.11
N MET A 209 14.01 10.28 -19.08
CA MET A 209 13.53 9.98 -17.73
C MET A 209 12.96 11.22 -17.05
N ARG A 210 13.61 12.38 -17.17
CA ARG A 210 13.13 13.67 -16.66
C ARG A 210 11.75 14.01 -17.22
N LYS A 211 11.55 13.83 -18.52
CA LYS A 211 10.23 13.99 -19.16
C LYS A 211 9.14 13.12 -18.51
N GLN A 212 9.46 11.89 -18.12
CA GLN A 212 8.50 11.03 -17.39
C GLN A 212 8.30 11.50 -15.95
N PHE A 213 9.36 11.91 -15.28
CA PHE A 213 9.31 12.27 -13.87
C PHE A 213 8.60 13.61 -13.60
N ALA A 214 8.71 14.58 -14.52
CA ALA A 214 8.00 15.86 -14.46
C ALA A 214 6.47 15.70 -14.32
N ARG A 215 5.93 14.55 -14.75
CA ARG A 215 4.50 14.21 -14.63
C ARG A 215 4.04 14.21 -13.17
N VAL A 216 4.90 13.78 -12.23
CA VAL A 216 4.58 13.72 -10.79
C VAL A 216 4.20 15.09 -10.25
N TYR A 217 5.11 16.06 -10.40
CA TYR A 217 4.92 17.43 -9.92
C TYR A 217 3.71 18.12 -10.56
N ASN A 218 3.55 18.00 -11.88
CA ASN A 218 2.40 18.60 -12.57
C ASN A 218 1.06 17.95 -12.15
N SER A 219 1.04 16.63 -11.94
CA SER A 219 -0.13 15.93 -11.40
C SER A 219 -0.46 16.34 -9.96
N ILE A 220 0.55 16.54 -9.11
CA ILE A 220 0.36 17.03 -7.73
C ILE A 220 -0.17 18.45 -7.75
N LYS A 221 0.39 19.34 -8.59
CA LYS A 221 -0.10 20.72 -8.73
C LYS A 221 -1.55 20.78 -9.21
N LEU A 222 -1.93 19.93 -10.17
CA LEU A 222 -3.33 19.84 -10.62
C LEU A 222 -4.24 19.37 -9.48
N THR A 223 -3.77 18.44 -8.65
CA THR A 223 -4.49 18.00 -7.45
C THR A 223 -4.67 19.15 -6.45
N ASP A 224 -3.61 19.91 -6.18
CA ASP A 224 -3.62 21.07 -5.27
C ASP A 224 -4.64 22.14 -5.70
N ASN A 225 -4.68 22.49 -6.99
CA ASN A 225 -5.66 23.44 -7.52
C ASN A 225 -7.11 22.98 -7.27
N LYS A 226 -7.39 21.68 -7.45
CA LYS A 226 -8.74 21.12 -7.19
C LYS A 226 -9.07 20.99 -5.71
N ILE A 227 -8.07 20.89 -4.85
CA ILE A 227 -8.25 20.98 -3.40
C ILE A 227 -8.66 22.40 -3.02
N GLY A 228 -8.04 23.42 -3.64
CA GLY A 228 -8.45 24.82 -3.51
C GLY A 228 -9.93 25.02 -3.82
N ASP A 229 -10.43 24.50 -4.95
CA ASP A 229 -11.85 24.58 -5.33
C ASP A 229 -12.78 23.96 -4.26
N LEU A 230 -12.38 22.83 -3.66
CA LEU A 230 -13.16 22.15 -2.63
C LEU A 230 -13.18 22.95 -1.32
N LEU A 231 -12.04 23.51 -0.92
CA LEU A 231 -11.92 24.36 0.25
C LEU A 231 -12.72 25.66 0.08
N GLU A 232 -12.68 26.30 -1.09
CA GLU A 232 -13.51 27.47 -1.41
C GLU A 232 -15.00 27.14 -1.31
N ARG A 233 -15.41 25.97 -1.81
CA ARG A 233 -16.80 25.52 -1.67
C ARG A 233 -17.21 25.34 -0.19
N LEU A 234 -16.35 24.75 0.63
CA LEU A 234 -16.59 24.57 2.06
C LEU A 234 -16.78 25.92 2.78
N GLU A 235 -16.01 26.93 2.39
CA GLU A 235 -16.14 28.31 2.88
C GLU A 235 -17.46 28.94 2.42
N LYS A 236 -17.78 28.84 1.13
CA LYS A 236 -19.02 29.37 0.55
C LYS A 236 -20.28 28.77 1.17
N ASP A 237 -20.22 27.50 1.55
CA ASP A 237 -21.29 26.79 2.25
C ASP A 237 -21.36 27.17 3.75
N ASN A 238 -20.47 28.03 4.25
CA ASN A 238 -20.31 28.45 5.66
C ASN A 238 -20.05 27.27 6.60
N LEU A 239 -19.25 26.30 6.16
CA LEU A 239 -18.99 25.07 6.91
C LEU A 239 -17.58 24.98 7.49
N ARG A 240 -16.63 25.79 6.99
CA ARG A 240 -15.22 25.76 7.40
C ARG A 240 -15.02 25.82 8.91
N ASP A 241 -15.61 26.80 9.58
CA ASP A 241 -15.48 27.02 11.03
C ASP A 241 -15.99 25.84 11.88
N SER A 242 -16.75 24.93 11.27
CA SER A 242 -17.33 23.75 11.91
C SER A 242 -16.75 22.43 11.39
N THR A 243 -15.67 22.46 10.60
CA THR A 243 -15.12 21.28 9.94
C THR A 243 -13.65 21.06 10.29
N ILE A 244 -13.32 19.87 10.82
CA ILE A 244 -11.93 19.40 10.94
C ILE A 244 -11.52 18.80 9.60
N ILE A 245 -10.37 19.21 9.08
CA ILE A 245 -9.89 18.77 7.76
C ILE A 245 -8.67 17.89 7.94
N PHE A 246 -8.68 16.72 7.29
CA PHE A 246 -7.52 15.85 7.15
C PHE A 246 -7.09 15.88 5.69
N PHE A 247 -5.79 16.01 5.45
CA PHE A 247 -5.19 15.83 4.13
C PHE A 247 -4.14 14.73 4.21
N TYR A 248 -4.23 13.72 3.35
CA TYR A 248 -3.22 12.66 3.27
C TYR A 248 -3.22 11.93 1.93
N ALA A 249 -2.13 11.22 1.60
CA ALA A 249 -2.09 10.27 0.49
C ALA A 249 -2.45 8.85 0.96
N ASP A 250 -3.05 8.01 0.11
CA ASP A 250 -3.45 6.64 0.51
C ASP A 250 -2.26 5.65 0.63
N HIS A 251 -1.12 5.93 0.03
CA HIS A 251 0.17 5.30 0.33
C HIS A 251 1.30 6.13 -0.28
N GLY A 252 2.54 5.66 -0.13
CA GLY A 252 3.72 6.31 -0.70
C GLY A 252 3.73 6.36 -2.23
N GLU A 253 4.87 6.72 -2.79
CA GLU A 253 4.98 7.22 -4.16
C GLU A 253 4.53 6.20 -5.24
N GLY A 254 3.73 6.64 -6.21
CA GLY A 254 3.22 5.80 -7.30
C GLY A 254 4.26 5.35 -8.33
N MET A 255 5.36 6.07 -8.43
CA MET A 255 6.43 5.80 -9.38
C MET A 255 7.20 4.52 -9.04
N PRO A 256 7.86 3.87 -10.03
CA PRO A 256 8.68 2.68 -9.79
C PRO A 256 9.62 2.84 -8.59
N ARG A 257 9.91 1.73 -7.90
CA ARG A 257 10.59 1.67 -6.60
C ARG A 257 9.69 1.98 -5.39
N GLY A 258 8.76 2.94 -5.46
CA GLY A 258 7.86 3.26 -4.35
C GLY A 258 6.75 2.22 -4.15
N LYS A 259 5.59 2.47 -4.76
CA LYS A 259 4.41 1.61 -4.74
C LYS A 259 4.80 0.17 -5.03
N THR A 260 4.14 -0.75 -4.34
CA THR A 260 4.38 -2.21 -4.34
C THR A 260 5.61 -2.68 -3.56
N ASN A 261 6.53 -1.82 -3.12
CA ASN A 261 7.72 -2.24 -2.37
C ASN A 261 7.67 -1.82 -0.91
N GLY A 262 7.97 -2.77 -0.01
CA GLY A 262 8.01 -2.55 1.44
C GLY A 262 9.24 -1.78 1.92
N ILE A 263 9.36 -0.53 1.49
CA ILE A 263 10.37 0.46 1.89
C ILE A 263 9.66 1.77 2.27
N ASN A 264 10.34 2.70 2.94
CA ASN A 264 9.76 3.98 3.37
C ASN A 264 9.09 4.72 2.21
N TYR A 265 9.71 4.72 1.03
CA TYR A 265 9.17 5.37 -0.16
C TYR A 265 7.81 4.80 -0.64
N GLY A 266 7.48 3.56 -0.26
CA GLY A 266 6.17 2.95 -0.50
C GLY A 266 5.14 3.16 0.62
N TYR A 267 5.59 3.51 1.83
CA TYR A 267 4.73 3.64 3.03
C TYR A 267 4.45 5.07 3.45
N ARG A 268 5.46 5.94 3.48
CA ARG A 268 5.36 7.26 4.11
C ARG A 268 4.53 8.20 3.25
N VAL A 269 3.59 8.89 3.88
CA VAL A 269 2.60 9.75 3.20
C VAL A 269 2.68 11.17 3.74
N PRO A 270 2.37 12.20 2.92
CA PRO A 270 2.04 13.50 3.49
C PRO A 270 0.80 13.34 4.37
N PHE A 271 0.80 13.98 5.54
CA PHE A 271 -0.34 13.95 6.45
C PHE A 271 -0.46 15.27 7.21
N VAL A 272 -1.65 15.88 7.13
CA VAL A 272 -1.98 17.16 7.76
C VAL A 272 -3.35 17.06 8.42
N ILE A 273 -3.48 17.61 9.62
CA ILE A 273 -4.78 17.84 10.25
C ILE A 273 -4.93 19.31 10.55
N TRP A 274 -6.03 19.91 10.12
CA TRP A 274 -6.40 21.28 10.44
C TRP A 274 -7.63 21.30 11.34
N PHE A 275 -7.57 22.09 12.41
CA PHE A 275 -8.67 22.31 13.34
C PHE A 275 -9.16 23.75 13.24
N PRO A 276 -10.47 24.00 13.12
CA PRO A 276 -11.00 25.36 13.22
C PRO A 276 -10.92 25.83 14.65
N GLU A 277 -11.00 27.16 14.83
CA GLU A 277 -11.06 27.79 16.16
C GLU A 277 -12.12 27.15 17.06
N MET A 278 -13.28 26.76 16.50
CA MET A 278 -14.37 26.08 17.22
C MET A 278 -13.95 24.76 17.88
N TYR A 279 -12.97 24.05 17.32
CA TYR A 279 -12.55 22.72 17.75
C TYR A 279 -11.04 22.63 18.04
N LYS A 280 -10.33 23.75 18.15
CA LYS A 280 -8.88 23.77 18.39
C LYS A 280 -8.48 22.99 19.66
N GLU A 281 -9.33 22.99 20.68
CA GLU A 281 -9.11 22.29 21.95
C GLU A 281 -9.18 20.76 21.82
N LEU A 282 -9.65 20.24 20.68
CA LEU A 282 -9.60 18.80 20.39
C LEU A 282 -8.22 18.36 19.94
N SER A 283 -7.39 19.27 19.42
CA SER A 283 -6.03 18.98 18.99
C SER A 283 -5.11 18.79 20.20
N PRO A 284 -4.55 17.59 20.43
CA PRO A 284 -3.56 17.38 21.49
C PRO A 284 -2.21 18.05 21.19
N TRP A 285 -1.97 18.44 19.93
CA TRP A 285 -0.72 19.05 19.49
C TRP A 285 -0.78 20.59 19.49
N GLY A 286 -1.97 21.19 19.65
CA GLY A 286 -2.19 22.61 19.41
C GLY A 286 -2.46 22.92 17.93
N THR A 287 -2.07 24.09 17.46
CA THR A 287 -2.22 24.54 16.07
C THR A 287 -0.91 25.13 15.56
N GLN A 288 -0.68 25.10 14.24
CA GLN A 288 0.55 25.58 13.58
C GLN A 288 1.80 24.83 14.09
N VAL A 289 1.74 23.50 14.09
CA VAL A 289 2.75 22.62 14.69
C VAL A 289 3.26 21.60 13.68
N VAL A 290 4.56 21.32 13.75
CA VAL A 290 5.16 20.15 13.10
C VAL A 290 5.31 19.07 14.16
N SER A 291 4.66 17.93 13.95
CA SER A 291 4.68 16.79 14.87
C SER A 291 5.47 15.63 14.26
N ASP A 292 6.35 15.02 15.06
CA ASP A 292 7.09 13.80 14.74
C ASP A 292 6.42 12.53 15.31
N GLU A 293 5.24 12.67 15.91
CA GLU A 293 4.48 11.54 16.42
C GLU A 293 4.19 10.53 15.31
N LEU A 294 4.44 9.26 15.60
CA LEU A 294 4.13 8.15 14.71
C LEU A 294 2.62 8.03 14.54
N ILE A 295 2.16 8.04 13.29
CA ILE A 295 0.76 7.85 12.88
C ILE A 295 0.71 6.78 11.80
N ASP A 296 -0.25 5.85 11.88
CA ASP A 296 -0.63 5.04 10.73
C ASP A 296 -2.13 4.92 10.55
N PHE A 297 -2.53 4.23 9.47
CA PHE A 297 -3.93 4.16 9.07
C PHE A 297 -4.81 3.25 9.91
N GLU A 298 -4.24 2.39 10.77
CA GLU A 298 -5.05 1.63 11.72
C GLU A 298 -5.69 2.56 12.77
N ASP A 299 -5.05 3.70 13.06
CA ASP A 299 -5.50 4.67 14.06
C ASP A 299 -6.73 5.51 13.61
N LEU A 300 -7.00 5.62 12.31
CA LEU A 300 -7.99 6.56 11.78
C LEU A 300 -9.43 6.18 12.16
N ALA A 301 -9.79 4.90 12.03
CA ALA A 301 -11.12 4.40 12.35
C ALA A 301 -11.50 4.62 13.85
N PRO A 302 -10.72 4.13 14.84
CA PRO A 302 -11.04 4.35 16.25
C PRO A 302 -11.02 5.85 16.62
N THR A 303 -10.12 6.64 16.01
CA THR A 303 -10.08 8.10 16.20
C THR A 303 -11.40 8.77 15.80
N LEU A 304 -11.93 8.46 14.61
CA LEU A 304 -13.17 9.06 14.14
C LEU A 304 -14.42 8.55 14.86
N ILE A 305 -14.46 7.26 15.23
CA ILE A 305 -15.55 6.71 16.04
C ILE A 305 -15.62 7.43 17.39
N ASN A 306 -14.48 7.59 18.07
CA ASN A 306 -14.41 8.33 19.34
C ASN A 306 -14.82 9.80 19.17
N LEU A 307 -14.33 10.47 18.11
CA LEU A 307 -14.66 11.87 17.83
C LEU A 307 -16.17 12.07 17.60
N ALA A 308 -16.83 11.11 16.95
CA ALA A 308 -18.28 11.10 16.75
C ALA A 308 -19.08 10.75 18.03
N GLY A 309 -18.42 10.32 19.10
CA GLY A 309 -19.01 9.85 20.35
C GLY A 309 -19.54 8.42 20.29
N GLY A 310 -19.05 7.61 19.36
CA GLY A 310 -19.37 6.19 19.24
C GLY A 310 -18.55 5.31 20.16
N GLU A 311 -19.05 4.09 20.40
CA GLU A 311 -18.32 3.03 21.08
C GLU A 311 -17.41 2.32 20.08
N ILE A 312 -16.14 2.12 20.45
CA ILE A 312 -15.13 1.49 19.61
C ILE A 312 -15.26 -0.04 19.77
N PRO A 313 -15.48 -0.80 18.67
CA PRO A 313 -15.49 -2.26 18.73
C PRO A 313 -14.18 -2.87 19.22
N ASP A 314 -14.26 -3.97 19.97
CA ASP A 314 -13.09 -4.66 20.57
C ASP A 314 -12.03 -5.13 19.56
N TYR A 315 -12.41 -5.33 18.30
CA TYR A 315 -11.48 -5.75 17.24
C TYR A 315 -10.62 -4.62 16.68
N LEU A 316 -10.95 -3.35 16.99
CA LEU A 316 -10.16 -2.19 16.57
C LEU A 316 -9.01 -1.95 17.53
N GLU A 317 -7.80 -2.34 17.12
CA GLU A 317 -6.59 -2.21 17.93
C GLU A 317 -5.85 -0.87 17.72
N GLY A 318 -6.26 -0.09 16.71
CA GLY A 318 -5.69 1.23 16.43
C GLY A 318 -5.91 2.25 17.56
N ARG A 319 -5.08 3.29 17.58
CA ARG A 319 -5.07 4.30 18.65
C ARG A 319 -6.10 5.40 18.42
N ILE A 320 -6.55 6.00 19.51
CA ILE A 320 -7.34 7.22 19.48
C ILE A 320 -6.36 8.40 19.49
N LEU A 321 -6.22 9.10 18.37
CA LEU A 321 -5.22 10.16 18.21
C LEU A 321 -5.69 11.52 18.73
N ILE A 322 -7.01 11.76 18.76
CA ILE A 322 -7.61 13.09 18.98
C ILE A 322 -8.63 13.03 20.12
N GLY A 323 -8.69 14.10 20.92
CA GLY A 323 -9.70 14.29 21.97
C GLY A 323 -9.32 13.73 23.35
N LYS A 324 -10.28 13.76 24.28
CA LYS A 324 -10.02 13.51 25.71
C LYS A 324 -9.60 12.07 26.06
N ASN A 325 -10.06 11.09 25.28
CA ASN A 325 -9.75 9.67 25.47
C ASN A 325 -8.54 9.23 24.64
N ARG A 326 -7.65 10.17 24.32
CA ARG A 326 -6.48 9.92 23.48
C ARG A 326 -5.58 8.83 24.07
N SER A 327 -5.16 7.91 23.20
CA SER A 327 -4.16 6.89 23.50
C SER A 327 -2.77 7.51 23.67
N LYS A 328 -1.87 6.82 24.35
CA LYS A 328 -0.47 7.24 24.41
C LYS A 328 0.20 7.08 23.03
N PRO A 329 1.16 7.95 22.66
CA PRO A 329 2.06 7.69 21.55
C PRO A 329 2.76 6.32 21.69
N VAL A 330 3.20 5.78 20.56
CA VAL A 330 4.00 4.55 20.48
C VAL A 330 5.38 4.91 19.94
N ASP A 331 6.34 4.02 20.18
CA ASP A 331 7.73 4.22 19.79
C ASP A 331 8.07 3.52 18.46
N HIS A 332 7.19 2.63 17.97
CA HIS A 332 7.34 1.95 16.68
C HIS A 332 6.01 1.63 16.00
N LEU A 333 6.05 1.42 14.69
CA LEU A 333 4.94 0.94 13.86
C LEU A 333 5.34 -0.32 13.07
N ILE A 334 4.39 -1.22 12.84
CA ILE A 334 4.54 -2.37 11.93
C ILE A 334 3.83 -2.13 10.61
N LEU A 335 4.52 -2.37 9.49
CA LEU A 335 4.02 -2.14 8.14
C LEU A 335 4.13 -3.41 7.30
N SER A 336 3.29 -3.56 6.29
CA SER A 336 3.22 -4.78 5.47
C SER A 336 3.09 -4.50 3.98
N ALA A 337 3.75 -5.30 3.16
CA ALA A 337 3.56 -5.34 1.71
C ALA A 337 3.47 -6.80 1.25
N ASP A 338 2.51 -7.08 0.38
CA ASP A 338 2.24 -8.41 -0.17
C ASP A 338 2.09 -8.31 -1.71
N ARG A 339 1.43 -9.29 -2.37
CA ARG A 339 1.27 -9.29 -3.83
C ARG A 339 0.62 -7.99 -4.32
N SER A 340 1.18 -7.46 -5.41
CA SER A 340 0.66 -6.29 -6.12
C SER A 340 0.34 -6.66 -7.57
N ASP A 341 -0.95 -6.61 -7.95
CA ASP A 341 -1.44 -7.13 -9.24
C ASP A 341 -0.85 -8.54 -9.52
N ASN A 342 -0.21 -8.77 -10.66
CA ASN A 342 0.38 -10.07 -10.98
C ASN A 342 1.75 -10.33 -10.33
N GLY A 343 2.38 -9.33 -9.69
CA GLY A 343 3.71 -9.45 -9.11
C GLY A 343 3.67 -9.85 -7.63
N ILE A 344 4.27 -11.00 -7.30
CA ILE A 344 4.35 -11.50 -5.92
C ILE A 344 5.37 -10.71 -5.10
N ASP A 345 5.05 -10.44 -3.84
CA ASP A 345 6.00 -9.96 -2.85
C ASP A 345 5.55 -10.37 -1.44
N MET A 346 6.47 -10.33 -0.47
CA MET A 346 6.13 -10.43 0.95
C MET A 346 7.22 -9.75 1.78
N VAL A 347 6.89 -8.58 2.31
CA VAL A 347 7.77 -7.75 3.15
C VAL A 347 7.05 -7.32 4.41
N ARG A 348 7.74 -7.36 5.54
CA ARG A 348 7.29 -6.77 6.81
C ARG A 348 8.32 -5.78 7.29
N SER A 349 7.85 -4.67 7.83
CA SER A 349 8.73 -3.56 8.20
C SER A 349 8.40 -3.00 9.58
N ILE A 350 9.43 -2.53 10.29
CA ILE A 350 9.31 -1.74 11.51
C ILE A 350 9.88 -0.35 11.25
N THR A 351 9.23 0.68 11.79
CA THR A 351 9.75 2.05 11.79
C THR A 351 9.55 2.72 13.15
N ASP A 352 10.57 3.44 13.63
CA ASP A 352 10.50 4.35 14.78
C ASP A 352 10.31 5.82 14.35
N GLY A 353 10.17 6.07 13.04
CA GLY A 353 10.07 7.41 12.46
C GLY A 353 11.39 7.96 11.90
N ARG A 354 12.53 7.38 12.28
CA ARG A 354 13.85 7.67 11.70
C ARG A 354 14.44 6.46 10.98
N PHE A 355 14.40 5.30 11.60
CA PHE A 355 14.90 4.07 11.03
C PHE A 355 13.76 3.26 10.46
N VAL A 356 13.96 2.73 9.26
CA VAL A 356 13.03 1.78 8.63
C VAL A 356 13.77 0.48 8.38
N TYR A 357 13.36 -0.56 9.09
CA TYR A 357 13.84 -1.92 8.91
C TYR A 357 12.80 -2.72 8.13
N SER A 358 13.21 -3.37 7.04
CA SER A 358 12.34 -4.23 6.23
C SER A 358 12.93 -5.62 6.07
N ARG A 359 12.13 -6.65 6.37
CA ARG A 359 12.45 -8.05 6.14
C ARG A 359 11.72 -8.58 4.90
N ASN A 360 12.50 -8.97 3.90
CA ASN A 360 12.01 -9.51 2.64
C ASN A 360 12.05 -11.04 2.62
N TYR A 361 10.87 -11.67 2.56
CA TYR A 361 10.75 -13.13 2.57
C TYR A 361 10.87 -13.76 1.19
N LEU A 362 10.89 -12.96 0.11
CA LEU A 362 11.07 -13.37 -1.29
C LEU A 362 12.26 -12.62 -1.95
N PRO A 363 13.50 -12.75 -1.44
CA PRO A 363 14.64 -11.98 -1.94
C PRO A 363 15.16 -12.42 -3.32
N PHE A 364 14.72 -13.58 -3.81
CA PHE A 364 14.94 -14.03 -5.19
C PHE A 364 14.03 -13.32 -6.22
N MET A 365 13.10 -12.48 -5.76
CA MET A 365 12.35 -11.56 -6.63
C MET A 365 12.99 -10.17 -6.57
N PRO A 366 13.25 -9.51 -7.73
CA PRO A 366 13.84 -8.18 -7.76
C PRO A 366 12.86 -7.11 -7.24
N GLU A 367 13.33 -5.89 -7.01
CA GLU A 367 12.46 -4.77 -6.60
C GLU A 367 11.63 -4.23 -7.76
N ALA A 368 12.24 -4.14 -8.95
CA ALA A 368 11.59 -3.86 -10.21
C ALA A 368 10.96 -5.14 -10.79
N ARG A 369 9.97 -5.68 -10.08
CA ARG A 369 9.18 -6.84 -10.54
C ARG A 369 8.43 -6.53 -11.83
N TYR A 370 8.17 -7.58 -12.60
CA TYR A 370 7.19 -7.55 -13.68
C TYR A 370 5.78 -7.42 -13.08
N ILE A 371 5.17 -6.27 -13.30
CA ILE A 371 3.78 -5.96 -12.97
C ILE A 371 3.20 -5.29 -14.19
N ARG A 372 2.17 -5.89 -14.79
CA ARG A 372 1.70 -5.51 -16.13
C ARG A 372 1.31 -4.04 -16.20
N TYR A 373 0.63 -3.56 -15.17
CA TYR A 373 0.22 -2.17 -15.05
C TYR A 373 1.39 -1.18 -15.07
N MET A 374 2.55 -1.58 -14.53
CA MET A 374 3.77 -0.78 -14.55
C MET A 374 4.55 -0.95 -15.86
N GLU A 375 4.67 -2.18 -16.37
CA GLU A 375 5.49 -2.50 -17.55
C GLU A 375 4.95 -1.87 -18.85
N ILE A 376 3.64 -1.57 -18.93
CA ILE A 376 3.08 -0.78 -20.04
C ILE A 376 3.43 0.71 -19.97
N GLY A 377 3.88 1.22 -18.82
CA GLY A 377 4.26 2.62 -18.64
C GLY A 377 5.60 2.94 -19.30
N GLU A 378 5.69 4.09 -19.96
CA GLU A 378 6.91 4.52 -20.68
C GLU A 378 8.13 4.60 -19.75
N ILE A 379 7.93 4.93 -18.47
CA ILE A 379 9.01 5.00 -17.48
C ILE A 379 9.66 3.64 -17.20
N LYS A 380 8.88 2.56 -17.01
CA LYS A 380 9.43 1.21 -16.79
C LYS A 380 10.13 0.70 -18.04
N GLN A 381 9.60 1.02 -19.22
CA GLN A 381 10.25 0.68 -20.48
C GLN A 381 11.59 1.40 -20.61
N GLN A 382 11.66 2.69 -20.29
CA GLN A 382 12.92 3.43 -20.27
C GLN A 382 13.92 2.80 -19.30
N MET A 383 13.51 2.51 -18.06
CA MET A 383 14.30 1.82 -17.05
C MET A 383 14.87 0.47 -17.56
N ARG A 384 14.07 -0.35 -18.25
CA ARG A 384 14.51 -1.63 -18.85
C ARG A 384 15.46 -1.42 -20.05
N ASN A 385 15.22 -0.40 -20.86
CA ASN A 385 16.10 -0.05 -21.99
C ASN A 385 17.47 0.40 -21.49
N ASP A 386 17.52 1.23 -20.45
CA ASP A 386 18.76 1.70 -19.84
C ASP A 386 19.58 0.54 -19.25
N LEU A 387 18.89 -0.42 -18.60
CA LEU A 387 19.52 -1.66 -18.14
C LEU A 387 20.12 -2.47 -19.31
N LYS A 388 19.35 -2.69 -20.37
CA LYS A 388 19.79 -3.44 -21.56
C LYS A 388 20.96 -2.75 -22.28
N ALA A 389 20.99 -1.43 -22.27
CA ALA A 389 22.06 -0.63 -22.85
C ALA A 389 23.30 -0.52 -21.95
N GLY A 390 23.26 -1.03 -20.72
CA GLY A 390 24.38 -0.98 -19.78
C GLY A 390 24.69 0.42 -19.27
N LEU A 391 23.68 1.31 -19.20
CA LEU A 391 23.84 2.72 -18.81
C LEU A 391 23.73 2.96 -17.30
N LEU A 392 23.23 1.97 -16.55
CA LEU A 392 22.89 2.13 -15.14
C LEU A 392 24.12 2.02 -14.22
N ASN A 393 24.16 2.89 -13.21
CA ASN A 393 25.10 2.75 -12.10
C ASN A 393 24.68 1.60 -11.14
N PRO A 394 25.50 1.21 -10.15
CA PRO A 394 25.17 0.10 -9.25
C PRO A 394 23.85 0.25 -8.49
N LEU A 395 23.50 1.44 -8.01
CA LEU A 395 22.23 1.70 -7.30
C LEU A 395 21.02 1.53 -8.22
N GLN A 396 21.10 2.05 -9.44
CA GLN A 396 20.01 1.93 -10.42
C GLN A 396 19.86 0.48 -10.90
N LYS A 397 20.98 -0.22 -11.10
CA LYS A 397 21.00 -1.62 -11.52
C LYS A 397 20.44 -2.56 -10.46
N SER A 398 20.68 -2.30 -9.17
CA SER A 398 20.25 -3.18 -8.08
C SER A 398 18.74 -3.37 -8.00
N LEU A 399 17.94 -2.44 -8.56
CA LEU A 399 16.49 -2.60 -8.64
C LEU A 399 16.07 -3.84 -9.45
N PHE A 400 16.91 -4.32 -10.36
CA PHE A 400 16.61 -5.44 -11.26
C PHE A 400 17.28 -6.75 -10.84
N GLU A 401 18.06 -6.73 -9.77
CA GLU A 401 18.79 -7.87 -9.25
C GLU A 401 18.08 -8.48 -8.05
N ASP A 402 18.50 -9.67 -7.63
CA ASP A 402 18.05 -10.26 -6.38
C ASP A 402 18.22 -9.28 -5.21
N ARG A 403 17.20 -9.18 -4.38
CA ARG A 403 17.19 -8.30 -3.22
C ARG A 403 17.97 -8.91 -2.06
N PRO A 404 18.54 -8.08 -1.15
CA PRO A 404 18.94 -8.57 0.15
C PRO A 404 17.70 -9.06 0.94
N ALA A 405 17.96 -9.96 1.89
CA ALA A 405 16.94 -10.48 2.80
C ALA A 405 16.40 -9.40 3.76
N GLU A 406 17.21 -8.37 4.00
CA GLU A 406 16.99 -7.34 5.01
C GLU A 406 17.43 -5.98 4.48
N PHE A 407 16.68 -4.96 4.84
CA PHE A 407 17.02 -3.56 4.63
C PHE A 407 16.95 -2.81 5.96
N LEU A 408 17.90 -1.90 6.18
CA LEU A 408 17.84 -0.90 7.25
C LEU A 408 18.23 0.44 6.67
N PHE A 409 17.35 1.43 6.77
CA PHE A 409 17.57 2.78 6.26
C PHE A 409 17.43 3.81 7.39
N ASP A 410 18.24 4.87 7.34
CA ASP A 410 18.14 6.06 8.20
C ASP A 410 17.53 7.19 7.37
N ILE A 411 16.20 7.32 7.41
CA ILE A 411 15.45 8.21 6.50
C ILE A 411 15.59 9.69 6.86
N GLU A 412 16.19 10.01 8.01
CA GLU A 412 16.58 11.38 8.36
C GLU A 412 17.80 11.83 7.52
N ASN A 413 18.74 10.92 7.27
CA ASN A 413 19.99 11.21 6.55
C ASN A 413 19.98 10.74 5.08
N ASP A 414 19.11 9.80 4.73
CA ASP A 414 19.01 9.19 3.40
C ASP A 414 17.53 8.94 3.06
N ILE A 415 16.82 10.03 2.75
CA ILE A 415 15.38 10.01 2.45
C ILE A 415 15.03 9.13 1.24
N TRP A 416 16.00 8.93 0.35
CA TRP A 416 15.88 8.13 -0.86
C TRP A 416 16.25 6.67 -0.63
N GLU A 417 16.65 6.27 0.59
CA GLU A 417 16.95 4.87 0.94
C GLU A 417 18.01 4.25 0.02
N THR A 418 19.04 5.03 -0.32
CA THR A 418 20.11 4.65 -1.26
C THR A 418 21.17 3.74 -0.64
N LYS A 419 21.31 3.75 0.69
CA LYS A 419 22.31 2.99 1.42
C LYS A 419 21.69 2.06 2.46
N ASN A 420 21.70 0.76 2.16
CA ASN A 420 21.30 -0.27 3.12
C ASN A 420 22.36 -0.43 4.23
N LEU A 421 21.95 -0.24 5.49
CA LEU A 421 22.82 -0.20 6.67
C LEU A 421 22.99 -1.54 7.39
N VAL A 422 22.38 -2.64 6.91
CA VAL A 422 22.39 -3.94 7.60
C VAL A 422 23.80 -4.52 7.86
N ASN A 423 24.80 -4.11 7.08
CA ASN A 423 26.20 -4.53 7.23
C ASN A 423 27.09 -3.44 7.87
N ASP A 424 26.52 -2.31 8.27
CA ASP A 424 27.27 -1.21 8.87
C ASP A 424 27.37 -1.42 10.39
N PRO A 425 28.57 -1.67 10.95
CA PRO A 425 28.73 -2.04 12.36
C PRO A 425 28.30 -0.92 13.33
N ARG A 426 28.14 0.32 12.85
CA ARG A 426 27.66 1.44 13.64
C ARG A 426 26.17 1.34 13.98
N TYR A 427 25.41 0.56 13.19
CA TYR A 427 23.96 0.42 13.32
C TYR A 427 23.54 -0.97 13.81
N THR A 428 24.48 -1.82 14.24
CA THR A 428 24.18 -3.18 14.70
C THR A 428 23.14 -3.22 15.83
N SER A 429 23.25 -2.33 16.82
CA SER A 429 22.27 -2.27 17.92
C SER A 429 20.86 -1.94 17.43
N VAL A 430 20.73 -0.96 16.53
CA VAL A 430 19.43 -0.56 15.95
C VAL A 430 18.87 -1.71 15.11
N LEU A 431 19.71 -2.38 14.33
CA LEU A 431 19.31 -3.53 13.51
C LEU A 431 18.78 -4.68 14.37
N GLU A 432 19.47 -5.01 15.47
CA GLU A 432 19.07 -6.08 16.39
C GLU A 432 17.75 -5.76 17.09
N GLU A 433 17.59 -4.53 17.57
CA GLU A 433 16.32 -4.05 18.17
C GLU A 433 15.15 -4.14 17.16
N MET A 434 15.33 -3.63 15.95
CA MET A 434 14.28 -3.64 14.92
C MET A 434 13.92 -5.05 14.45
N ARG A 435 14.88 -5.99 14.45
CA ARG A 435 14.62 -7.41 14.20
C ARG A 435 13.75 -8.02 15.29
N GLU A 436 14.12 -7.80 16.55
CA GLU A 436 13.37 -8.32 17.69
C GLU A 436 11.93 -7.77 17.69
N LEU A 437 11.76 -6.46 17.47
CA LEU A 437 10.43 -5.85 17.34
C LEU A 437 9.62 -6.45 16.20
N LEU A 438 10.23 -6.69 15.03
CA LEU A 438 9.54 -7.30 13.90
C LEU A 438 9.07 -8.71 14.23
N ASP A 439 9.96 -9.54 14.78
CA ASP A 439 9.67 -10.92 15.15
C ASP A 439 8.51 -10.97 16.16
N GLU A 440 8.54 -10.09 17.18
CA GLU A 440 7.49 -9.97 18.18
C GLU A 440 6.13 -9.58 17.58
N GLU A 441 6.09 -8.53 16.76
CA GLU A 441 4.84 -8.03 16.16
C GLU A 441 4.23 -9.04 15.17
N VAL A 442 5.05 -9.75 14.39
CA VAL A 442 4.57 -10.81 13.48
C VAL A 442 3.93 -11.96 14.25
N ILE A 443 4.60 -12.45 15.31
CA ILE A 443 4.10 -13.56 16.13
C ILE A 443 2.85 -13.13 16.91
N LYS A 444 2.88 -11.97 17.56
CA LYS A 444 1.77 -11.42 18.34
C LYS A 444 0.56 -11.13 17.47
N GLY A 445 0.77 -10.56 16.29
CA GLY A 445 -0.27 -10.30 15.31
C GLY A 445 -0.87 -11.57 14.70
N ARG A 446 -0.15 -12.70 14.81
CA ARG A 446 -0.49 -13.98 14.16
C ARG A 446 -0.72 -13.78 12.67
N ASP A 447 0.26 -13.15 12.02
CA ASP A 447 0.19 -12.71 10.62
C ASP A 447 -0.19 -13.84 9.68
N VAL A 448 -1.43 -13.81 9.17
CA VAL A 448 -2.00 -14.90 8.39
C VAL A 448 -1.45 -14.97 6.96
N MET A 449 -0.74 -13.94 6.50
CA MET A 449 -0.19 -13.88 5.15
C MET A 449 1.09 -14.72 5.00
N PHE A 450 1.60 -15.33 6.08
CA PHE A 450 2.56 -16.43 5.96
C PHE A 450 1.96 -17.71 5.36
N LEU A 451 0.65 -17.70 5.09
CA LEU A 451 0.01 -18.68 4.21
C LEU A 451 0.13 -18.23 2.74
N PRO A 452 0.46 -19.14 1.80
CA PRO A 452 0.37 -18.80 0.38
C PRO A 452 -1.08 -18.49 -0.01
N GLU A 453 -1.30 -17.66 -1.04
CA GLU A 453 -2.65 -17.29 -1.52
C GLU A 453 -3.55 -18.50 -1.80
N TYR A 454 -2.95 -19.60 -2.29
CA TYR A 454 -3.61 -20.89 -2.47
C TYR A 454 -4.28 -21.43 -1.19
N GLU A 455 -3.64 -21.26 -0.04
CA GLU A 455 -4.19 -21.72 1.24
C GLU A 455 -5.22 -20.74 1.78
N ILE A 456 -4.99 -19.43 1.64
CA ILE A 456 -5.95 -18.40 2.04
C ILE A 456 -7.27 -18.60 1.27
N GLU A 457 -7.19 -18.81 -0.05
CA GLU A 457 -8.36 -19.11 -0.88
C GLU A 457 -9.12 -20.35 -0.40
N LYS A 458 -8.42 -21.45 -0.12
CA LYS A 458 -9.04 -22.66 0.42
C LYS A 458 -9.72 -22.45 1.77
N ILE A 459 -9.07 -21.70 2.67
CA ILE A 459 -9.66 -21.36 3.96
C ILE A 459 -10.93 -20.52 3.74
N SER A 460 -10.90 -19.60 2.77
CA SER A 460 -12.01 -18.73 2.37
C SER A 460 -13.23 -19.45 1.80
N GLU A 461 -13.12 -20.73 1.42
CA GLU A 461 -14.26 -21.55 0.98
C GLU A 461 -15.17 -21.96 2.14
N GLU A 462 -14.62 -22.09 3.35
CA GLU A 462 -15.36 -22.57 4.54
C GLU A 462 -15.50 -21.53 5.65
N LYS A 463 -14.50 -20.67 5.83
CA LYS A 463 -14.41 -19.63 6.88
C LYS A 463 -13.63 -18.42 6.36
N ASN A 464 -13.23 -17.48 7.21
CA ASN A 464 -12.33 -16.39 6.81
C ASN A 464 -10.94 -16.54 7.44
N ALA A 465 -9.94 -15.91 6.83
CA ALA A 465 -8.55 -15.96 7.29
C ALA A 465 -8.36 -15.32 8.67
N TYR A 466 -9.14 -14.27 8.98
CA TYR A 466 -9.11 -13.60 10.27
C TYR A 466 -9.46 -14.54 11.44
N GLU A 467 -10.53 -15.31 11.35
CA GLU A 467 -10.92 -16.27 12.39
C GLU A 467 -10.00 -17.51 12.37
N PHE A 468 -9.55 -17.93 11.19
CA PHE A 468 -8.58 -19.02 11.09
C PHE A 468 -7.31 -18.71 11.88
N ARG A 469 -6.74 -17.51 11.74
CA ARG A 469 -5.50 -17.16 12.44
C ARG A 469 -5.67 -17.20 13.95
N LEU A 470 -6.85 -16.96 14.51
CA LEU A 470 -7.08 -16.96 15.95
C LEU A 470 -7.05 -18.36 16.58
N ASN A 471 -7.03 -19.42 15.78
CA ASN A 471 -6.95 -20.80 16.27
C ASN A 471 -5.48 -21.26 16.36
N ASP A 472 -4.97 -21.46 17.58
CA ASP A 472 -3.59 -21.92 17.84
C ASP A 472 -3.28 -23.30 17.25
N GLU A 473 -4.20 -24.26 17.36
CA GLU A 473 -4.01 -25.62 16.88
C GLU A 473 -4.00 -25.68 15.34
N GLY A 474 -4.85 -24.86 14.70
CA GLY A 474 -4.98 -24.79 13.25
C GLY A 474 -3.90 -23.93 12.58
N TYR A 475 -3.34 -22.96 13.30
CA TYR A 475 -2.34 -22.03 12.78
C TYR A 475 -1.16 -21.84 13.74
N PRO A 476 -0.17 -22.76 13.73
CA PRO A 476 1.02 -22.67 14.58
C PRO A 476 2.02 -21.65 14.01
N ILE A 477 1.71 -20.35 14.14
CA ILE A 477 2.47 -19.25 13.53
C ILE A 477 3.96 -19.29 13.89
N SER A 478 4.34 -19.60 15.14
CA SER A 478 5.77 -19.63 15.52
C SER A 478 6.55 -20.70 14.75
N GLU A 479 5.96 -21.87 14.48
CA GLU A 479 6.60 -22.92 13.68
C GLU A 479 6.78 -22.46 12.23
N ILE A 480 5.73 -21.88 11.65
CA ILE A 480 5.69 -21.37 10.27
C ILE A 480 6.70 -20.24 10.10
N TYR A 481 6.68 -19.26 11.01
CA TYR A 481 7.55 -18.10 10.99
C TYR A 481 9.03 -18.48 11.13
N ASN A 482 9.35 -19.44 12.00
CA ASN A 482 10.72 -19.95 12.12
C ASN A 482 11.24 -20.54 10.81
N ALA A 483 10.39 -21.21 10.02
CA ALA A 483 10.76 -21.70 8.70
C ALA A 483 10.91 -20.56 7.69
N ALA A 484 9.94 -19.62 7.67
CA ALA A 484 9.95 -18.47 6.77
C ALA A 484 11.18 -17.57 6.97
N SER A 485 11.59 -17.38 8.23
CA SER A 485 12.74 -16.56 8.62
C SER A 485 14.09 -17.07 8.12
N LEU A 486 14.14 -18.31 7.61
CA LEU A 486 15.32 -18.86 6.91
C LEU A 486 15.43 -18.35 5.46
N SER A 487 14.34 -17.86 4.86
CA SER A 487 14.34 -17.38 3.47
C SER A 487 15.35 -16.24 3.29
N GLY A 488 16.15 -16.27 2.22
CA GLY A 488 17.18 -15.25 1.97
C GLY A 488 18.49 -15.40 2.75
N LYS A 489 18.60 -16.30 3.73
CA LYS A 489 19.87 -16.62 4.38
C LYS A 489 20.66 -17.61 3.52
N ARG A 490 21.75 -17.15 2.90
CA ARG A 490 22.51 -17.87 1.86
C ARG A 490 23.73 -18.63 2.38
N ASP A 491 23.57 -19.38 3.47
CA ASP A 491 24.66 -20.16 4.08
C ASP A 491 24.34 -21.66 4.15
N GLN A 492 25.40 -22.48 4.18
CA GLN A 492 25.30 -23.94 4.17
C GLN A 492 24.51 -24.52 5.36
N LYS A 493 24.57 -23.87 6.53
CA LYS A 493 23.84 -24.32 7.72
C LYS A 493 22.34 -24.08 7.55
N THR A 494 21.96 -22.90 7.05
CA THR A 494 20.57 -22.57 6.72
C THR A 494 20.02 -23.50 5.64
N ALA A 495 20.75 -23.72 4.54
CA ALA A 495 20.32 -24.62 3.47
C ALA A 495 20.05 -26.05 3.97
N LYS A 496 20.94 -26.58 4.84
CA LYS A 496 20.74 -27.88 5.48
C LYS A 496 19.47 -27.93 6.32
N GLN A 497 19.16 -26.85 7.04
CA GLN A 497 17.95 -26.74 7.86
C GLN A 497 16.70 -26.68 6.98
N GLN A 498 16.70 -25.87 5.91
CA GLN A 498 15.60 -25.81 4.95
C GLN A 498 15.30 -27.20 4.36
N VAL A 499 16.32 -27.92 3.90
CA VAL A 499 16.15 -29.28 3.36
C VAL A 499 15.61 -30.27 4.39
N LYS A 500 15.99 -30.14 5.67
CA LYS A 500 15.41 -30.96 6.74
C LYS A 500 13.91 -30.68 6.88
N LEU A 501 13.51 -29.42 6.85
CA LEU A 501 12.12 -28.96 7.01
C LEU A 501 11.19 -29.40 5.86
N LEU A 502 11.72 -29.78 4.69
CA LEU A 502 10.94 -30.43 3.62
C LEU A 502 10.27 -31.75 4.05
N ASN A 503 10.61 -32.31 5.21
CA ASN A 503 9.94 -33.50 5.75
C ASN A 503 8.97 -33.17 6.91
N SER A 504 8.68 -31.89 7.17
CA SER A 504 7.72 -31.51 8.21
C SER A 504 6.32 -32.06 7.90
N SER A 505 5.58 -32.48 8.94
CA SER A 505 4.15 -32.78 8.83
C SER A 505 3.34 -31.54 8.49
N ASN A 506 3.81 -30.35 8.86
CA ASN A 506 3.17 -29.08 8.54
C ASN A 506 3.48 -28.67 7.09
N LYS A 507 2.45 -28.66 6.25
CA LYS A 507 2.56 -28.31 4.82
C LYS A 507 3.04 -26.88 4.57
N ILE A 508 2.74 -25.94 5.46
CA ILE A 508 3.15 -24.54 5.34
C ILE A 508 4.64 -24.37 5.70
N VAL A 509 5.13 -25.16 6.66
CA VAL A 509 6.57 -25.24 6.96
C VAL A 509 7.34 -25.81 5.77
N ARG A 510 6.81 -26.85 5.10
CA ARG A 510 7.43 -27.37 3.87
C ARG A 510 7.45 -26.33 2.75
N TYR A 511 6.37 -25.55 2.60
CA TYR A 511 6.31 -24.43 1.66
C TYR A 511 7.42 -23.41 1.92
N TRP A 512 7.53 -22.91 3.14
CA TRP A 512 8.59 -21.94 3.48
C TRP A 512 10.00 -22.53 3.36
N ALA A 513 10.16 -23.81 3.65
CA ALA A 513 11.44 -24.50 3.46
C ALA A 513 11.89 -24.50 1.99
N ILE A 514 11.00 -24.83 1.05
CA ILE A 514 11.36 -24.82 -0.38
C ILE A 514 11.43 -23.40 -0.95
N THR A 515 10.58 -22.47 -0.50
CA THR A 515 10.67 -21.04 -0.85
C THR A 515 12.02 -20.46 -0.46
N GLY A 516 12.52 -20.79 0.73
CA GLY A 516 13.83 -20.35 1.17
C GLY A 516 14.99 -20.92 0.35
N LEU A 517 14.82 -22.11 -0.23
CA LEU A 517 15.82 -22.71 -1.13
C LEU A 517 15.91 -21.97 -2.48
N CYS A 518 14.87 -21.26 -2.92
CA CYS A 518 14.92 -20.43 -4.13
C CYS A 518 15.98 -19.31 -4.06
N SER A 519 16.47 -18.97 -2.87
CA SER A 519 17.50 -17.93 -2.67
C SER A 519 18.93 -18.46 -2.57
N GLN A 520 19.12 -19.79 -2.51
CA GLN A 520 20.44 -20.40 -2.35
C GLN A 520 21.23 -20.37 -3.66
N ASP A 521 22.55 -20.40 -3.54
CA ASP A 521 23.42 -20.49 -4.72
C ASP A 521 23.38 -21.89 -5.37
N PRO A 522 23.71 -22.00 -6.67
CA PRO A 522 23.65 -23.26 -7.40
C PRO A 522 24.52 -24.38 -6.79
N GLU A 523 25.70 -24.05 -6.25
CA GLU A 523 26.62 -25.04 -5.66
C GLU A 523 26.01 -25.67 -4.39
N THR A 524 25.33 -24.86 -3.58
CA THR A 524 24.59 -25.32 -2.41
C THR A 524 23.39 -26.18 -2.81
N LEU A 525 22.64 -25.79 -3.83
CA LEU A 525 21.46 -26.53 -4.29
C LEU A 525 21.80 -27.90 -4.87
N GLU A 526 22.90 -28.02 -5.62
CA GLU A 526 23.35 -29.28 -6.21
C GLU A 526 23.63 -30.36 -5.14
N LYS A 527 24.13 -29.97 -3.96
CA LYS A 527 24.34 -30.89 -2.81
C LYS A 527 23.04 -31.56 -2.34
N TYR A 528 21.90 -30.94 -2.62
CA TYR A 528 20.57 -31.39 -2.22
C TYR A 528 19.65 -31.74 -3.40
N ARG A 529 20.20 -31.84 -4.62
CA ARG A 529 19.49 -32.13 -5.87
C ARG A 529 18.39 -33.18 -5.73
N ASN A 530 18.73 -34.36 -5.23
CA ASN A 530 17.78 -35.48 -5.09
C ASN A 530 16.61 -35.17 -4.13
N LYS A 531 16.84 -34.35 -3.10
CA LYS A 531 15.79 -33.94 -2.15
C LYS A 531 14.85 -32.92 -2.79
N ILE A 532 15.38 -31.98 -3.57
CA ILE A 532 14.60 -30.99 -4.31
C ILE A 532 13.77 -31.66 -5.40
N ILE A 533 14.36 -32.56 -6.19
CA ILE A 533 13.64 -33.33 -7.21
C ILE A 533 12.49 -34.12 -6.57
N LYS A 534 12.74 -34.79 -5.43
CA LYS A 534 11.66 -35.48 -4.71
C LYS A 534 10.54 -34.53 -4.26
N ALA A 535 10.88 -33.30 -3.87
CA ALA A 535 9.89 -32.30 -3.43
C ALA A 535 9.00 -31.79 -4.58
N MET A 536 9.37 -32.02 -5.84
CA MET A 536 8.46 -31.78 -6.96
C MET A 536 7.17 -32.60 -6.80
N ASP A 537 7.22 -33.77 -6.18
CA ASP A 537 6.06 -34.65 -5.97
C ASP A 537 5.38 -34.45 -4.61
N ASP A 538 5.62 -33.33 -3.93
CA ASP A 538 4.91 -33.01 -2.68
C ASP A 538 3.39 -32.92 -2.93
N THR A 539 2.61 -33.45 -1.99
CA THR A 539 1.14 -33.40 -2.06
C THR A 539 0.60 -31.98 -1.91
N TYR A 540 1.40 -31.07 -1.35
CA TYR A 540 1.08 -29.66 -1.28
C TYR A 540 1.64 -28.90 -2.49
N LEU A 541 0.75 -28.54 -3.41
CA LEU A 541 1.11 -28.03 -4.74
C LEU A 541 2.02 -26.78 -4.74
N PRO A 542 1.89 -25.80 -3.80
CA PRO A 542 2.87 -24.72 -3.70
C PRO A 542 4.31 -25.20 -3.47
N VAL A 543 4.52 -26.31 -2.76
CA VAL A 543 5.85 -26.92 -2.59
C VAL A 543 6.34 -27.49 -3.91
N ALA A 544 5.48 -28.24 -4.61
CA ALA A 544 5.78 -28.87 -5.89
C ALA A 544 6.18 -27.84 -6.96
N ILE A 545 5.49 -26.68 -7.02
CA ILE A 545 5.79 -25.59 -7.95
C ILE A 545 7.18 -25.01 -7.67
N ASN A 546 7.48 -24.64 -6.43
CA ASN A 546 8.77 -24.04 -6.08
C ASN A 546 9.92 -25.04 -6.30
N ALA A 547 9.72 -26.33 -5.99
CA ALA A 547 10.69 -27.37 -6.25
C ALA A 547 10.94 -27.57 -7.77
N ALA A 548 9.88 -27.56 -8.58
CA ALA A 548 10.00 -27.65 -10.04
C ALA A 548 10.69 -26.42 -10.62
N ALA A 549 10.41 -25.22 -10.10
CA ALA A 549 11.10 -23.99 -10.52
C ALA A 549 12.61 -24.07 -10.26
N ILE A 550 13.03 -24.51 -9.07
CA ILE A 550 14.45 -24.73 -8.76
C ILE A 550 15.04 -25.81 -9.68
N ALA A 551 14.36 -26.95 -9.85
CA ALA A 551 14.87 -28.06 -10.66
C ALA A 551 14.97 -27.71 -12.15
N TYR A 552 14.09 -26.86 -12.66
CA TYR A 552 14.19 -26.35 -14.03
C TYR A 552 15.38 -25.39 -14.16
N LYS A 553 15.45 -24.38 -13.28
CA LYS A 553 16.46 -23.33 -13.35
C LYS A 553 17.89 -23.85 -13.11
N GLU A 554 18.07 -24.67 -12.08
CA GLU A 554 19.41 -25.02 -11.57
C GLU A 554 19.90 -26.39 -12.04
N PHE A 555 18.98 -27.29 -12.41
CA PHE A 555 19.30 -28.70 -12.72
C PHE A 555 19.01 -29.11 -14.16
N ASP A 556 18.48 -28.20 -14.99
CA ASP A 556 18.07 -28.43 -16.38
C ASP A 556 17.20 -29.70 -16.54
N LEU A 557 16.29 -29.92 -15.58
CA LEU A 557 15.52 -31.14 -15.52
C LEU A 557 14.29 -31.04 -16.43
N LYS A 558 14.26 -31.85 -17.49
CA LYS A 558 13.14 -31.86 -18.45
C LYS A 558 11.78 -32.19 -17.82
N GLU A 559 11.76 -33.04 -16.81
CA GLU A 559 10.55 -33.37 -16.04
C GLU A 559 9.97 -32.14 -15.32
N ALA A 560 10.85 -31.26 -14.81
CA ALA A 560 10.44 -30.03 -14.16
C ALA A 560 9.82 -29.03 -15.16
N GLU A 561 10.34 -28.98 -16.39
CA GLU A 561 9.76 -28.18 -17.46
C GLU A 561 8.32 -28.59 -17.76
N GLU A 562 8.06 -29.89 -17.97
CA GLU A 562 6.69 -30.38 -18.25
C GLU A 562 5.75 -30.12 -17.08
N LYS A 563 6.23 -30.32 -15.85
CA LYS A 563 5.45 -30.05 -14.64
C LYS A 563 5.08 -28.58 -14.49
N LEU A 564 6.01 -27.67 -14.80
CA LEU A 564 5.73 -26.23 -14.80
C LEU A 564 4.72 -25.84 -15.89
N LYS A 565 4.77 -26.47 -17.08
CA LYS A 565 3.73 -26.26 -18.12
C LYS A 565 2.35 -26.67 -17.63
N ASP A 566 2.25 -27.80 -16.93
CA ASP A 566 0.99 -28.28 -16.36
C ASP A 566 0.48 -27.34 -15.27
N PHE A 567 1.36 -26.86 -14.38
CA PHE A 567 0.99 -25.87 -13.37
C PHE A 567 0.53 -24.54 -13.97
N CYS A 568 1.16 -24.05 -15.05
CA CYS A 568 0.69 -22.86 -15.76
C CYS A 568 -0.75 -23.03 -16.28
N LYS A 569 -1.15 -24.25 -16.64
CA LYS A 569 -2.49 -24.58 -17.13
C LYS A 569 -3.48 -24.93 -16.02
N ASN A 570 -3.07 -24.96 -14.76
CA ASN A 570 -3.91 -25.39 -13.64
C ASN A 570 -5.19 -24.54 -13.51
N ASP A 571 -6.31 -25.15 -13.12
CA ASP A 571 -7.59 -24.44 -12.96
C ASP A 571 -7.60 -23.51 -11.74
N ASN A 572 -6.74 -23.75 -10.74
CA ASN A 572 -6.55 -22.82 -9.64
C ASN A 572 -5.66 -21.65 -10.08
N MET A 573 -6.21 -20.43 -10.06
CA MET A 573 -5.52 -19.23 -10.54
C MET A 573 -4.26 -18.90 -9.72
N ASN A 574 -4.25 -19.18 -8.42
CA ASN A 574 -3.09 -18.91 -7.55
C ASN A 574 -1.91 -19.84 -7.90
N LEU A 575 -2.18 -21.10 -8.21
CA LEU A 575 -1.16 -22.05 -8.68
C LEU A 575 -0.63 -21.68 -10.07
N ALA A 576 -1.51 -21.34 -11.00
CA ALA A 576 -1.12 -20.89 -12.34
C ALA A 576 -0.26 -19.62 -12.28
N LEU A 577 -0.70 -18.62 -11.51
CA LEU A 577 0.04 -17.38 -11.32
C LEU A 577 1.40 -17.61 -10.66
N SER A 578 1.49 -18.49 -9.66
CA SER A 578 2.75 -18.82 -8.99
C SER A 578 3.76 -19.46 -9.95
N ALA A 579 3.31 -20.41 -10.80
CA ALA A 579 4.18 -21.02 -11.80
C ALA A 579 4.68 -20.00 -12.83
N ILE A 580 3.79 -19.17 -13.39
CA ILE A 580 4.17 -18.14 -14.38
C ILE A 580 5.14 -17.11 -13.78
N ASN A 581 4.94 -16.74 -12.51
CA ASN A 581 5.86 -15.83 -11.81
C ASN A 581 7.29 -16.40 -11.70
N HIS A 582 7.46 -17.70 -11.47
CA HIS A 582 8.80 -18.30 -11.53
C HIS A 582 9.39 -18.26 -12.94
N LEU A 583 8.57 -18.54 -13.95
CA LEU A 583 9.01 -18.53 -15.36
C LEU A 583 9.41 -17.12 -15.85
N LEU A 584 8.82 -16.05 -15.32
CA LEU A 584 9.20 -14.67 -15.64
C LEU A 584 10.68 -14.36 -15.36
N TYR A 585 11.29 -15.08 -14.42
CA TYR A 585 12.68 -14.91 -14.01
C TYR A 585 13.55 -16.14 -14.28
N ALA A 586 13.08 -17.07 -15.12
CA ALA A 586 13.89 -18.16 -15.63
C ALA A 586 14.87 -17.65 -16.70
N ASP A 587 16.04 -18.28 -16.78
CA ASP A 587 17.09 -17.92 -17.75
C ASP A 587 16.67 -18.26 -19.18
N ASP A 588 16.13 -19.47 -19.42
CA ASP A 588 15.47 -19.83 -20.67
C ASP A 588 13.96 -19.87 -20.52
N LYS A 589 13.29 -19.05 -21.33
CA LYS A 589 11.82 -18.91 -21.35
C LYS A 589 11.20 -19.56 -22.59
N HIS A 590 11.98 -19.83 -23.63
CA HIS A 590 11.47 -20.26 -24.93
C HIS A 590 10.62 -21.54 -24.87
N PRO A 591 10.94 -22.56 -24.04
CA PRO A 591 10.14 -23.78 -23.97
C PRO A 591 8.69 -23.57 -23.51
N PHE A 592 8.40 -22.45 -22.83
CA PHE A 592 7.06 -22.16 -22.30
C PHE A 592 6.21 -21.27 -23.20
N VAL A 593 6.76 -20.67 -24.26
CA VAL A 593 6.05 -19.68 -25.10
C VAL A 593 4.71 -20.21 -25.61
N SER A 594 4.69 -21.44 -26.15
CA SER A 594 3.44 -22.04 -26.64
C SER A 594 2.44 -22.31 -25.52
N THR A 595 2.93 -22.69 -24.33
CA THR A 595 2.07 -22.93 -23.17
C THR A 595 1.48 -21.62 -22.66
N ILE A 596 2.29 -20.57 -22.54
CA ILE A 596 1.83 -19.26 -22.06
C ILE A 596 0.81 -18.63 -23.00
N LYS A 597 1.00 -18.73 -24.32
CA LYS A 597 -0.02 -18.31 -25.29
C LYS A 597 -1.34 -19.07 -25.11
N GLN A 598 -1.25 -20.39 -24.98
CA GLN A 598 -2.44 -21.21 -24.72
C GLN A 598 -3.14 -20.80 -23.43
N VAL A 599 -2.37 -20.62 -22.33
CA VAL A 599 -2.91 -20.23 -21.03
C VAL A 599 -3.62 -18.87 -21.10
N HIS A 600 -3.03 -17.88 -21.77
CA HIS A 600 -3.65 -16.56 -21.98
C HIS A 600 -4.99 -16.64 -22.69
N GLU A 601 -5.10 -17.51 -23.70
CA GLU A 601 -6.31 -17.73 -24.50
C GLU A 601 -7.36 -18.62 -23.80
N MET A 602 -7.02 -19.28 -22.68
CA MET A 602 -7.97 -20.13 -21.96
C MET A 602 -9.15 -19.30 -21.41
N PRO A 603 -10.38 -19.85 -21.45
CA PRO A 603 -11.52 -19.23 -20.79
C PRO A 603 -11.31 -19.16 -19.27
N GLU A 604 -12.04 -18.28 -18.58
CA GLU A 604 -12.06 -18.15 -17.11
C GLU A 604 -10.71 -17.77 -16.44
N ARG A 605 -9.70 -17.34 -17.22
CA ARG A 605 -8.49 -16.75 -16.64
C ARG A 605 -8.76 -15.35 -16.08
N ASN A 606 -8.40 -15.15 -14.82
CA ASN A 606 -8.50 -13.84 -14.17
C ASN A 606 -7.41 -12.87 -14.66
N TYR A 607 -7.56 -11.60 -14.27
CA TYR A 607 -6.63 -10.53 -14.60
C TYR A 607 -5.17 -10.89 -14.31
N ASN A 608 -4.86 -11.37 -13.09
CA ASN A 608 -3.49 -11.60 -12.66
C ASN A 608 -2.77 -12.64 -13.53
N VAL A 609 -3.45 -13.73 -13.89
CA VAL A 609 -2.85 -14.78 -14.75
C VAL A 609 -2.63 -14.24 -16.17
N LYS A 610 -3.61 -13.55 -16.75
CA LYS A 610 -3.47 -12.96 -18.10
C LYS A 610 -2.37 -11.90 -18.16
N ALA A 611 -2.34 -11.01 -17.17
CA ALA A 611 -1.30 -10.00 -17.00
C ALA A 611 0.10 -10.63 -16.90
N ALA A 612 0.25 -11.70 -16.12
CA ALA A 612 1.52 -12.43 -16.02
C ALA A 612 1.94 -13.09 -17.35
N CYS A 613 0.98 -13.65 -18.11
CA CYS A 613 1.25 -14.16 -19.46
C CYS A 613 1.73 -13.04 -20.40
N MET A 614 1.11 -11.87 -20.34
CA MET A 614 1.49 -10.71 -21.16
C MET A 614 2.87 -10.17 -20.79
N ASP A 615 3.21 -10.11 -19.49
CA ASP A 615 4.55 -9.75 -19.05
C ASP A 615 5.58 -10.78 -19.51
N PHE A 616 5.24 -12.07 -19.49
CA PHE A 616 6.14 -13.13 -19.95
C PHE A 616 6.46 -12.98 -21.43
N LEU A 617 5.43 -12.86 -22.26
CA LEU A 617 5.58 -12.66 -23.70
C LEU A 617 6.25 -11.32 -24.03
N GLY A 618 5.91 -10.27 -23.28
CA GLY A 618 6.48 -8.92 -23.44
C GLY A 618 7.96 -8.89 -23.10
N SER A 619 8.40 -9.64 -22.09
CA SER A 619 9.81 -9.77 -21.72
C SER A 619 10.68 -10.38 -22.83
N LEU A 620 10.05 -11.11 -23.76
CA LEU A 620 10.68 -11.70 -24.96
C LEU A 620 10.48 -10.86 -26.22
N GLY A 621 9.81 -9.70 -26.12
CA GLY A 621 9.45 -8.88 -27.27
C GLY A 621 8.43 -9.52 -28.22
N LEU A 622 7.67 -10.51 -27.75
CA LEU A 622 6.66 -11.22 -28.55
C LEU A 622 5.30 -10.51 -28.58
N VAL A 623 5.06 -9.62 -27.61
CA VAL A 623 3.89 -8.73 -27.56
C VAL A 623 4.33 -7.32 -27.14
N PRO A 624 3.61 -6.26 -27.57
CA PRO A 624 3.90 -4.90 -27.13
C PRO A 624 3.61 -4.67 -25.64
N ASN A 625 4.37 -3.77 -25.03
CA ASN A 625 4.09 -3.22 -23.70
C ASN A 625 3.43 -1.85 -23.86
N ASN A 626 2.12 -1.83 -24.09
CA ASN A 626 1.37 -0.58 -24.20
C ASN A 626 -0.08 -0.76 -23.70
N PRO A 627 -0.85 0.33 -23.53
CA PRO A 627 -2.21 0.27 -23.01
C PRO A 627 -3.19 -0.61 -23.79
N ASP A 628 -2.99 -0.84 -25.09
CA ASP A 628 -3.87 -1.67 -25.92
C ASP A 628 -3.68 -3.18 -25.64
N TYR A 629 -2.58 -3.54 -24.98
CA TYR A 629 -2.22 -4.91 -24.61
C TYR A 629 -2.23 -5.08 -23.08
N ARG A 630 -3.15 -4.41 -22.38
CA ARG A 630 -3.24 -4.43 -20.90
C ARG A 630 -3.51 -5.82 -20.31
N GLU A 631 -4.29 -6.64 -21.01
CA GLU A 631 -4.72 -7.97 -20.56
C GLU A 631 -4.58 -9.01 -21.66
#